data_AF-A0A0F7VQ53-F1
#
_entry.id   AF-A0A0F7VQ53-F1
#
_cell.length_a   1.000
_cell.length_b   1.000
_cell.length_c   1.000
_cell.angle_alpha   90.00
_cell.angle_beta   90.00
_cell.angle_gamma   90.00
#
_symmetry.space_group_name_H-M   'P 1'
#
loop_
_entity.id
_entity.type
_entity.pdbx_description
1 polymer ?
#
loop_
_entity_poly.entity_id
_entity_poly.type
_entity_poly.pdbx_seq_one_letter_code
_entity_poly.pdbx_strand_id
1 'polypeptide(L)' 'MEPALSQLAKLTATETHRLDRAIVAISVNPELGTPVSGTLLRDYVDDVDGVRVIYYVTALRQITIVAYVEA' A
#
# COMPACT_ATOMS: atom_id res chain seq x y z
N MET A 1 -7.62 8.11 -17.31
CA MET A 1 -7.03 7.28 -16.23
C MET A 1 -5.68 6.80 -16.71
N GLU A 2 -4.60 7.25 -16.09
CA GLU A 2 -3.28 6.65 -16.31
C GLU A 2 -3.25 5.25 -15.67
N PRO A 3 -2.63 4.25 -16.31
CA PRO A 3 -2.49 2.91 -15.72
C PRO A 3 -1.52 2.95 -14.53
N ALA A 4 -1.82 2.17 -13.48
CA ALA A 4 -1.02 2.11 -12.25
C ALA A 4 0.49 1.83 -12.49
N LEU A 5 0.81 1.09 -13.56
CA LEU A 5 2.19 0.83 -14.01
C LEU A 5 2.95 2.10 -14.44
N SER A 6 2.25 3.09 -15.01
CA SER A 6 2.85 4.37 -15.41
C SER A 6 3.06 5.33 -14.24
N GLN A 7 2.30 5.19 -13.14
CA GLN A 7 2.61 5.88 -11.90
C GLN A 7 3.83 5.27 -11.20
N LEU A 8 3.95 3.93 -11.23
CA LEU A 8 5.10 3.24 -10.64
C LEU A 8 6.43 3.66 -11.28
N ALA A 9 6.46 3.91 -12.59
CA ALA A 9 7.65 4.35 -13.32
C ALA A 9 8.09 5.80 -12.99
N LYS A 10 7.26 6.59 -12.32
CA LYS A 10 7.58 7.96 -11.88
C LYS A 10 8.15 7.99 -10.46
N LEU A 11 8.14 6.87 -9.74
CA LEU A 11 8.71 6.76 -8.40
C LEU A 11 10.23 6.88 -8.47
N THR A 12 10.77 7.76 -7.65
CA THR A 12 12.20 7.85 -7.37
C THR A 12 12.67 6.63 -6.56
N ALA A 13 13.98 6.39 -6.55
CA ALA A 13 14.56 5.28 -5.80
C ALA A 13 14.24 5.35 -4.29
N THR A 14 14.15 6.56 -3.73
CA THR A 14 13.78 6.79 -2.33
C THR A 14 12.33 6.37 -2.05
N GLU A 15 11.42 6.70 -2.96
CA GLU A 15 10.00 6.40 -2.86
C GLU A 15 9.75 4.89 -3.00
N THR A 16 10.43 4.25 -3.94
CA THR A 16 10.41 2.79 -4.08
C THR A 16 10.91 2.09 -2.81
N HIS A 17 11.96 2.61 -2.17
CA HIS A 17 12.48 2.03 -0.93
C HIS A 17 11.50 2.14 0.26
N ARG A 18 10.73 3.24 0.34
CA ARG A 18 9.68 3.37 1.36
C ARG A 18 8.51 2.44 1.08
N LEU A 19 8.10 2.31 -0.19
CA LEU A 19 7.08 1.37 -0.61
C LEU A 19 7.48 -0.08 -0.28
N ASP A 20 8.71 -0.50 -0.58
CA ASP A 20 9.19 -1.86 -0.26
C ASP A 20 9.07 -2.17 1.23
N ARG A 21 9.43 -1.23 2.11
CA ARG A 21 9.28 -1.41 3.56
C ARG A 21 7.83 -1.53 3.99
N ALA A 22 6.95 -0.69 3.44
CA ALA A 22 5.51 -0.79 3.69
C ALA A 22 4.93 -2.14 3.22
N ILE A 23 5.35 -2.62 2.05
CA ILE A 23 4.93 -3.93 1.52
C ILE A 23 5.40 -5.07 2.45
N VAL A 24 6.63 -5.01 2.95
CA VAL A 24 7.14 -6.00 3.91
C VAL A 24 6.32 -5.98 5.20
N ALA A 25 6.02 -4.81 5.76
CA ALA A 25 5.22 -4.68 6.97
C ALA A 25 3.80 -5.26 6.78
N ILE A 26 3.13 -4.93 5.68
CA ILE A 26 1.80 -5.45 5.34
C ILE A 26 1.85 -6.97 5.08
N SER A 27 2.94 -7.48 4.50
CA SER A 27 3.11 -8.92 4.26
C SER A 27 3.30 -9.71 5.55
N VAL A 28 4.03 -9.14 6.54
CA VAL A 28 4.20 -9.74 7.86
C VAL A 28 2.89 -9.73 8.65
N ASN A 29 2.15 -8.62 8.61
CA ASN A 29 0.86 -8.50 9.26
C ASN A 29 -0.17 -7.85 8.32
N PRO A 30 -0.99 -8.65 7.61
CA PRO A 30 -2.00 -8.12 6.70
C PRO A 30 -3.12 -7.31 7.39
N GLU A 31 -3.25 -7.42 8.71
CA GLU A 31 -4.27 -6.69 9.49
C GLU A 31 -3.79 -5.31 9.98
N LEU A 32 -2.55 -4.92 9.64
CA LEU A 32 -1.91 -3.69 10.10
C LEU A 32 -2.65 -2.41 9.65
N GLY A 33 -3.25 -2.42 8.46
CA GLY A 33 -4.04 -1.30 7.94
C GLY A 33 -5.45 -1.22 8.55
N THR A 34 -5.92 0.01 8.71
CA THR A 34 -7.26 0.32 9.24
C THR A 34 -8.34 -0.06 8.23
N PRO A 35 -9.36 -0.86 8.59
CA PRO A 35 -10.46 -1.19 7.68
C PRO A 35 -11.23 0.05 7.23
N VAL A 36 -11.42 0.21 5.92
CA VAL A 36 -12.24 1.29 5.36
C VAL A 36 -13.71 0.86 5.37
N SER A 37 -14.53 1.57 6.14
CA SER A 37 -15.94 1.22 6.37
C SER A 37 -16.73 1.02 5.07
N GLY A 38 -17.51 -0.06 5.00
CA GLY A 38 -18.33 -0.39 3.83
C GLY A 38 -17.55 -0.99 2.65
N THR A 39 -16.26 -1.29 2.81
CA THR A 39 -15.42 -1.90 1.77
C THR A 39 -14.59 -3.05 2.33
N LEU A 40 -13.92 -3.78 1.44
CA LEU A 40 -12.88 -4.77 1.81
C LEU A 40 -11.48 -4.15 1.89
N LEU A 41 -11.36 -2.83 1.70
CA LEU A 41 -10.09 -2.12 1.67
C LEU A 41 -9.58 -1.87 3.08
N ARG A 42 -8.26 -1.83 3.19
CA ARG A 42 -7.50 -1.43 4.36
C ARG A 42 -6.60 -0.27 3.99
N ASP A 43 -6.49 0.65 4.93
CA ASP A 43 -5.71 1.88 4.83
C ASP A 43 -4.53 1.79 5.81
N TYR A 44 -3.35 1.53 5.26
CA TYR A 44 -2.10 1.55 6.01
C TYR A 44 -1.44 2.90 5.85
N VAL A 45 -1.19 3.58 6.96
CA VAL A 45 -0.46 4.84 7.02
C VAL A 45 0.80 4.60 7.84
N ASP A 46 1.93 4.95 7.26
CA ASP A 46 3.23 4.99 7.91
C ASP A 46 3.63 6.46 8.08
N ASP A 47 3.37 7.01 9.25
CA ASP A 47 3.73 8.40 9.58
C ASP A 47 5.24 8.60 9.74
N VAL A 48 6.01 7.52 9.95
CA VAL A 48 7.47 7.60 10.08
C VAL A 48 8.10 7.84 8.71
N ASP A 49 7.61 7.13 7.70
CA ASP A 49 8.13 7.21 6.33
C ASP A 49 7.29 8.09 5.39
N GLY A 50 6.15 8.60 5.86
CA GLY A 50 5.24 9.45 5.07
C GLY A 50 4.59 8.70 3.91
N VAL A 51 4.26 7.42 4.11
CA VAL A 51 3.68 6.54 3.09
C VAL A 51 2.26 6.14 3.47
N ARG A 52 1.36 6.14 2.49
CA ARG A 52 0.02 5.59 2.63
C ARG A 52 -0.25 4.55 1.55
N VAL A 53 -0.65 3.35 1.97
CA VAL A 53 -0.96 2.22 1.10
C VAL A 53 -2.40 1.79 1.34
N ILE A 54 -3.21 1.83 0.27
CA ILE A 54 -4.54 1.23 0.26
C ILE A 54 -4.44 -0.15 -0.37
N TYR A 55 -4.85 -1.18 0.35
CA TYR A 55 -4.78 -2.56 -0.10
C TYR A 55 -6.01 -3.36 0.34
N TYR A 56 -6.21 -4.55 -0.20
CA TYR A 56 -7.13 -5.52 0.40
C TYR A 56 -6.51 -6.91 0.43
N VAL A 57 -7.00 -7.73 1.35
CA VAL A 57 -6.54 -9.09 1.56
C VAL A 57 -7.68 -10.03 1.19
N THR A 58 -7.42 -10.98 0.29
CA THR A 58 -8.41 -12.02 -0.05
C THR A 58 -8.44 -13.11 1.01
N ALA A 59 -9.49 -13.93 1.00
CA ALA A 59 -9.57 -15.11 1.86
C ALA A 59 -8.40 -16.11 1.65
N LEU A 60 -7.76 -16.08 0.48
CA LEU A 60 -6.58 -16.89 0.17
C LEU A 60 -5.26 -16.22 0.59
N ARG A 61 -5.30 -15.15 1.40
CA ARG A 61 -4.15 -14.34 1.83
C ARG A 61 -3.39 -13.66 0.68
N GLN A 62 -4.02 -13.47 -0.48
CA GLN A 62 -3.46 -12.62 -1.51
C GLN A 62 -3.65 -11.15 -1.12
N ILE A 63 -2.56 -10.38 -1.15
CA ILE A 63 -2.57 -8.93 -0.89
C ILE A 63 -2.58 -8.22 -2.23
N THR A 64 -3.61 -7.42 -2.49
CA THR A 64 -3.69 -6.58 -3.68
C THR A 64 -3.58 -5.12 -3.26
N ILE A 65 -2.54 -4.45 -3.74
CA ILE A 65 -2.33 -3.01 -3.53
C ILE A 65 -3.16 -2.25 -4.56
N VAL A 66 -4.03 -1.36 -4.09
CA VAL A 66 -4.98 -0.60 -4.91
C VAL A 66 -4.48 0.81 -5.17
N ALA A 67 -3.86 1.44 -4.16
CA ALA A 67 -3.28 2.76 -4.30
C ALA A 67 -2.07 2.93 -3.37
N TYR A 68 -1.15 3.77 -3.81
CA TYR A 68 0.01 4.25 -3.05
C TYR A 68 0.05 5.77 -3.14
N VAL A 69 0.27 6.43 -2.01
CA VAL A 69 0.44 7.88 -1.90
C VAL A 69 1.64 8.16 -1.01
N GLU A 70 2.44 9.12 -1.43
CA GLU A 70 3.56 9.69 -0.69
C GLU A 70 3.31 11.16 -0.39
N ALA A 71 3.83 11.62 0.74
CA ALA A 71 3.81 13.02 1.17
C ALA A 71 5.08 13.77 0.73
#